data_AF-A0A080WFI2-F1
#
_entry.id   AF-A0A080WFI2-F1
#
_cell.length_a   1.000
_cell.length_b   1.000
_cell.length_c   1.000
_cell.angle_alpha   90.00
_cell.angle_beta   90.00
_cell.angle_gamma   90.00
#
_symmetry.space_group_name_H-M   'P 1'
#
loop_
_entity.id
_entity.type
_entity.pdbx_description
1 polymer ?
#
loop_
_entity_poly.entity_id
_entity_poly.type
_entity_poly.pdbx_seq_one_letter_code
_entity_poly.pdbx_strand_id
1 'polypeptide(L)'
;MWYNVSEPNEYLVITGAGIQDVLIKKTAFLLPWQKCTRISISPFDFSLNLQAMTIEKLQFSLPAVFTIGPDNNLASLKKYALLLSGKPGRQGSSSHTSGNYVQDIVKGIIEGETRVIVSGMTMEEIFKERQLFKQHVIDNVQKELDQFGLRIYNANVKELQDAPGSEYFTYLSRKAHEGALNQSKVEVAEARMRGEIGEAEKRGKTKQEISRIDAETAVLETKRRSDKLQADAQLTNRQTELNMGIELARIEAKRHAEAKDSELQKHVETKRAETELERLRALDVTKSKAAREAAEQTAEATYFSRTKEADASLYRSKMEADATCMHIHTLSPAHVYTLILTDR
;
A
#
# COMPACT_ATOMS: atom_id res chain seq x y z
N MET A 1 101.30 17.69 31.56
CA MET A 1 100.40 16.60 31.15
C MET A 1 98.99 17.19 31.18
N TRP A 2 98.30 17.25 30.03
CA TRP A 2 96.96 17.83 29.96
C TRP A 2 95.93 16.71 29.98
N TYR A 3 94.98 16.77 30.92
CA TYR A 3 93.87 15.83 31.03
C TYR A 3 92.67 16.39 30.29
N ASN A 4 92.23 15.69 29.25
CA ASN A 4 91.07 16.08 28.45
C ASN A 4 89.92 15.11 28.70
N VAL A 5 88.72 15.66 28.82
CA VAL A 5 87.45 14.94 28.95
C VAL A 5 86.57 15.36 27.77
N SER A 6 85.94 14.41 27.09
CA SER A 6 84.94 14.68 26.04
C SER A 6 83.53 14.79 26.62
N GLU A 7 82.66 15.50 25.91
CA GLU A 7 81.23 15.57 26.20
C GLU A 7 80.52 14.21 25.99
N PRO A 8 79.29 14.02 26.50
CA PRO A 8 78.55 12.77 26.35
C PRO A 8 78.36 12.31 24.90
N ASN A 9 78.16 13.25 23.98
CA ASN A 9 78.00 13.04 22.54
C ASN A 9 79.31 13.11 21.74
N GLU A 10 80.46 13.27 22.40
CA GLU A 10 81.76 13.40 21.74
C GLU A 10 82.75 12.32 22.15
N TYR A 11 83.74 12.04 21.30
CA TYR A 11 84.88 11.19 21.64
C TYR A 11 86.19 11.90 21.33
N LEU A 12 87.22 11.63 22.14
CA LEU A 12 88.58 12.07 21.89
C LEU A 12 89.27 11.08 20.96
N VAL A 13 89.81 11.63 19.89
CA VAL A 13 90.59 10.92 18.89
C VAL A 13 92.05 11.35 19.03
N ILE A 14 92.89 10.40 19.40
CA ILE A 14 94.28 10.65 19.78
C ILE A 14 95.20 9.98 18.77
N THR A 15 96.14 10.77 18.24
CA THR A 15 97.18 10.34 17.28
C THR A 15 98.54 10.87 17.72
N GLY A 16 99.64 10.25 17.29
CA GLY A 16 101.00 10.73 17.60
C GLY A 16 101.89 9.66 18.21
N ALA A 17 102.95 10.08 18.92
CA ALA A 17 104.00 9.16 19.36
C ALA A 17 103.44 8.00 20.22
N GLY A 18 103.80 6.77 19.82
CA GLY A 18 103.35 5.53 20.47
C GLY A 18 102.01 4.97 19.98
N ILE A 19 101.32 5.65 19.05
CA ILE A 19 100.04 5.22 18.49
C ILE A 19 100.23 5.05 16.98
N GLN A 20 100.07 3.82 16.47
CA GLN A 20 100.30 3.51 15.05
C GLN A 20 99.13 3.93 14.14
N ASP A 21 97.92 3.98 14.67
CA ASP A 21 96.70 4.27 13.91
C ASP A 21 95.92 5.39 14.61
N VAL A 22 94.74 5.10 15.15
CA VAL A 22 93.91 6.05 15.87
C VAL A 22 93.40 5.43 17.17
N LEU A 23 93.52 6.17 18.28
CA LEU A 23 93.00 5.75 19.59
C LEU A 23 91.79 6.60 19.98
N ILE A 24 90.65 5.95 20.24
CA ILE A 24 89.38 6.59 20.59
C ILE A 24 89.09 6.37 22.07
N LYS A 25 88.95 7.44 22.85
CA LYS A 25 88.64 7.40 24.28
C LYS A 25 87.73 8.56 24.69
N LYS A 26 86.98 8.39 25.79
CA LYS A 26 86.21 9.49 26.42
C LYS A 26 87.08 10.39 27.29
N THR A 27 88.08 9.81 27.95
CA THR A 27 89.02 10.53 28.80
C THR A 27 90.44 10.04 28.53
N ALA A 28 91.40 10.96 28.46
CA ALA A 28 92.79 10.61 28.25
C ALA A 28 93.76 11.68 28.74
N PHE A 29 94.93 11.21 29.18
CA PHE A 29 96.10 12.04 29.42
C PHE A 29 96.90 12.18 28.13
N LEU A 30 97.12 13.42 27.69
CA LEU A 30 97.90 13.70 26.47
C LEU A 30 99.37 13.92 26.81
N LEU A 31 100.22 13.18 26.09
CA LEU A 31 101.67 13.39 26.06
C LEU A 31 102.02 14.53 25.09
N PRO A 32 103.15 15.24 25.27
CA PRO A 32 103.52 16.40 24.46
C PRO A 32 103.68 16.11 22.96
N TRP A 33 103.83 14.84 22.56
CA TRP A 33 103.96 14.39 21.17
C TRP A 33 102.68 13.77 20.61
N GLN A 34 101.55 13.91 21.31
CA GLN A 34 100.24 13.42 20.89
C GLN A 34 99.31 14.58 20.53
N LYS A 35 98.56 14.41 19.45
CA LYS A 35 97.49 15.30 18.99
C LYS A 35 96.16 14.71 19.40
N CYS A 36 95.24 15.58 19.83
CA CYS A 36 93.89 15.22 20.21
C CYS A 36 92.90 16.03 19.38
N THR A 37 91.95 15.33 18.77
CA THR A 37 90.83 15.92 18.03
C THR A 37 89.53 15.41 18.65
N ARG A 38 88.51 16.27 18.76
CA ARG A 38 87.18 15.89 19.24
C ARG A 38 86.30 15.53 18.04
N ILE A 39 85.52 14.47 18.17
CA ILE A 39 84.58 14.04 17.15
C ILE A 39 83.20 13.89 17.78
N SER A 40 82.20 14.54 17.19
CA SER A 40 80.80 14.40 17.59
C SER A 40 80.16 13.19 16.93
N ILE A 41 79.33 12.48 17.71
CA ILE A 41 78.52 11.33 17.27
C ILE A 41 77.08 11.73 16.98
N SER A 42 76.71 12.99 17.23
CA SER A 42 75.38 13.49 16.94
C SER A 42 75.02 13.24 15.47
N PRO A 43 73.89 12.54 15.19
CA PRO A 43 73.39 12.41 13.83
C PRO A 43 73.08 13.79 13.22
N PHE A 44 73.22 13.89 11.91
CA PHE A 44 72.85 15.08 11.14
C PHE A 44 71.80 14.71 10.09
N ASP A 45 70.92 15.67 9.81
CA ASP A 45 69.92 15.54 8.77
C ASP A 45 70.49 16.02 7.43
N PHE A 46 70.26 15.21 6.41
CA PHE A 46 70.68 15.47 5.04
C PHE A 46 69.46 15.45 4.13
N SER A 47 69.14 16.60 3.53
CA SER A 47 68.07 16.72 2.54
C SER A 47 68.63 16.54 1.13
N LEU A 48 68.03 15.60 0.40
CA LEU A 48 68.33 15.32 -0.99
C LEU A 48 67.15 15.70 -1.88
N ASN A 49 67.43 16.29 -3.03
CA ASN A 49 66.47 16.38 -4.13
C ASN A 49 67.11 15.83 -5.40
N LEU A 50 66.96 14.53 -5.63
CA LEU A 50 67.59 13.83 -6.75
C LEU A 50 66.68 13.87 -7.97
N GLN A 51 67.15 14.44 -9.07
CA GLN A 51 66.55 14.24 -10.38
C GLN A 51 67.08 12.93 -10.97
N ALA A 52 66.16 12.02 -11.28
CA ALA A 52 66.48 10.70 -11.79
C ALA A 52 65.57 10.33 -12.97
N MET A 53 66.00 9.32 -13.72
CA MET A 53 65.29 8.80 -14.87
C MET A 53 65.04 7.31 -14.67
N THR A 54 63.80 6.87 -14.86
CA THR A 54 63.41 5.44 -14.81
C THR A 54 63.86 4.68 -16.06
N ILE A 55 63.70 3.36 -16.05
CA ILE A 55 63.93 2.51 -17.23
C ILE A 55 63.09 2.92 -18.45
N GLU A 56 61.92 3.51 -18.22
CA GLU A 56 60.98 4.00 -19.24
C GLU A 56 61.34 5.41 -19.75
N LYS A 57 62.48 5.95 -19.31
CA LYS A 57 62.98 7.30 -19.64
C LYS A 57 62.10 8.44 -19.11
N LEU A 58 61.28 8.17 -18.09
CA LEU A 58 60.51 9.21 -17.41
C LEU A 58 61.39 9.89 -16.35
N GLN A 59 61.43 11.21 -16.40
CA GLN A 59 62.19 12.02 -15.45
C GLN A 59 61.31 12.43 -14.28
N PHE A 60 61.82 12.26 -13.06
CA PHE A 60 61.14 12.69 -11.84
C PHE A 60 62.13 13.19 -10.81
N SER A 61 61.61 13.92 -9.82
CA SER A 61 62.35 14.42 -8.67
C SER A 61 61.99 13.58 -7.45
N LEU A 62 63.01 13.08 -6.76
CA LEU A 62 62.92 12.32 -5.51
C LEU A 62 63.43 13.19 -4.36
N PRO A 63 62.53 13.92 -3.67
CA PRO A 63 62.87 14.60 -2.44
C PRO A 63 62.92 13.59 -1.28
N ALA A 64 64.07 13.50 -0.61
CA ALA A 64 64.27 12.62 0.53
C ALA A 64 65.06 13.33 1.64
N VAL A 65 64.86 12.90 2.88
CA VAL A 65 65.60 13.38 4.05
C VAL A 65 66.13 12.18 4.81
N PHE A 66 67.45 12.14 5.01
CA PHE A 66 68.14 11.06 5.72
C PHE A 66 68.77 11.62 6.99
N THR A 67 68.54 10.96 8.12
CA THR A 67 69.24 11.23 9.38
C THR A 67 70.37 10.23 9.49
N ILE A 68 71.61 10.69 9.38
CA ILE A 68 72.81 9.84 9.31
C ILE A 68 73.77 10.25 10.42
N GLY A 69 74.43 9.27 11.02
CA GLY A 69 75.48 9.53 11.99
C GLY A 69 76.43 8.35 12.11
N PRO A 70 77.55 8.50 12.82
CA PRO A 70 78.42 7.37 13.09
C PRO A 70 77.72 6.33 13.97
N ASP A 71 78.05 5.07 13.75
CA ASP A 71 77.60 3.98 14.61
C ASP A 71 78.42 3.93 15.90
N ASN A 72 77.81 3.44 16.99
CA ASN A 72 78.44 3.43 18.33
C ASN A 72 79.49 2.33 18.52
N ASN A 73 79.77 1.53 17.48
CA ASN A 73 80.80 0.50 17.52
C ASN A 73 82.21 1.13 17.39
N LEU A 74 83.17 0.65 18.20
CA LEU A 74 84.55 1.14 18.20
C LEU A 74 85.20 1.04 16.81
N ALA A 75 84.89 -0.01 16.05
CA ALA A 75 85.39 -0.20 14.68
C ALA A 75 84.82 0.85 13.71
N SER A 76 83.53 1.16 13.81
CA SER A 76 82.85 2.17 13.01
C SER A 76 83.33 3.58 13.35
N LEU A 77 83.49 3.88 14.64
CA LEU A 77 84.06 5.15 15.10
C LEU A 77 85.50 5.36 14.61
N LYS A 78 86.29 4.29 14.53
CA LYS A 78 87.65 4.35 13.98
C LYS A 78 87.65 4.71 12.49
N LYS A 79 86.79 4.07 11.69
CA LYS A 79 86.61 4.41 10.27
C LYS A 79 86.15 5.86 10.08
N TYR A 80 85.18 6.29 10.87
CA TYR A 80 84.67 7.66 10.85
C TYR A 80 85.75 8.68 11.26
N ALA A 81 86.54 8.37 12.29
CA ALA A 81 87.65 9.21 12.73
C ALA A 81 88.76 9.33 11.66
N LEU A 82 89.04 8.24 10.94
CA LEU A 82 89.97 8.25 9.81
C LEU A 82 89.46 9.13 8.66
N LEU A 83 88.18 9.06 8.32
CA LEU A 83 87.56 9.91 7.31
C LEU A 83 87.69 11.40 7.68
N LEU A 84 87.39 11.76 8.92
CA LEU A 84 87.49 13.15 9.42
C LEU A 84 88.94 13.64 9.53
N SER A 85 89.90 12.74 9.78
CA SER A 85 91.33 13.08 9.81
C SER A 85 91.96 13.19 8.42
N GLY A 86 91.30 12.63 7.39
CA GLY A 86 91.71 12.75 6.00
C GLY A 86 91.61 14.20 5.54
N LYS A 87 92.74 14.92 5.52
CA LYS A 87 92.79 16.21 4.83
C LYS A 87 92.62 15.94 3.33
N PRO A 88 91.68 16.58 2.62
CA PRO A 88 91.70 16.53 1.17
C PRO A 88 93.05 17.10 0.71
N GLY A 89 93.77 16.30 -0.07
CA GLY A 89 95.07 16.68 -0.60
C GLY A 89 94.97 18.02 -1.34
N ARG A 90 96.06 18.79 -1.27
CA ARG A 90 96.31 20.03 -2.02
C ARG A 90 95.76 19.95 -3.46
N GLN A 91 94.57 20.48 -3.71
CA GLN A 91 94.21 21.15 -4.96
C GLN A 91 93.29 22.31 -4.62
N GLY A 92 93.67 23.48 -5.11
CA GLY A 92 93.05 24.74 -4.74
C GLY A 92 91.61 24.82 -5.23
N SER A 93 90.67 24.93 -4.31
CA SER A 93 89.58 25.90 -4.35
C SER A 93 88.76 25.81 -3.06
N SER A 94 88.46 26.99 -2.52
CA SER A 94 87.47 27.30 -1.48
C SER A 94 87.48 26.47 -0.19
N SER A 95 88.01 27.08 0.87
CA SER A 95 87.47 27.13 2.23
C SER A 95 86.18 26.31 2.50
N HIS A 96 86.27 24.99 2.56
CA HIS A 96 85.19 24.14 3.09
C HIS A 96 85.65 23.53 4.41
N THR A 97 85.04 24.03 5.49
CA THR A 97 85.15 23.53 6.85
C THR A 97 85.02 22.00 6.86
N SER A 98 85.87 21.29 7.60
CA SER A 98 85.97 19.83 7.61
C SER A 98 84.66 19.04 7.85
N GLY A 99 83.59 19.70 8.32
CA GLY A 99 82.24 19.11 8.43
C GLY A 99 81.54 18.90 7.09
N ASN A 100 81.86 19.70 6.06
CA ASN A 100 81.23 19.59 4.73
C ASN A 100 81.76 18.37 3.95
N TYR A 101 83.00 17.94 4.19
CA TYR A 101 83.60 16.82 3.46
C TYR A 101 82.84 15.50 3.66
N VAL A 102 82.43 15.21 4.90
CA VAL A 102 81.61 14.02 5.19
C VAL A 102 80.26 14.12 4.50
N GLN A 103 79.64 15.31 4.53
CA GLN A 103 78.35 15.55 3.89
C GLN A 103 78.43 15.38 2.38
N ASP A 104 79.51 15.82 1.74
CA ASP A 104 79.73 15.67 0.30
C ASP A 104 79.95 14.21 -0.10
N ILE A 105 80.70 13.43 0.69
CA ILE A 105 80.86 11.99 0.47
C ILE A 105 79.52 11.28 0.62
N VAL A 106 78.80 11.53 1.71
CA VAL A 106 77.50 10.91 1.99
C VAL A 106 76.50 11.28 0.90
N LYS A 107 76.49 12.55 0.45
CA LYS A 107 75.69 13.00 -0.68
C LYS A 107 76.00 12.23 -1.95
N GLY A 108 77.28 12.12 -2.31
CA GLY A 108 77.71 11.40 -3.52
C GLY A 108 77.30 9.93 -3.51
N ILE A 109 77.41 9.26 -2.36
CA ILE A 109 77.00 7.86 -2.18
C ILE A 109 75.48 7.73 -2.33
N ILE A 110 74.69 8.53 -1.62
CA ILE A 110 73.23 8.44 -1.67
C ILE A 110 72.73 8.77 -3.08
N GLU A 111 73.26 9.81 -3.72
CA GLU A 111 72.87 10.19 -5.09
C GLU A 111 73.22 9.10 -6.11
N GLY A 112 74.42 8.51 -6.00
CA GLY A 112 74.87 7.44 -6.88
C GLY A 112 74.01 6.19 -6.74
N GLU A 113 73.91 5.64 -5.53
CA GLU A 113 73.19 4.39 -5.28
C GLU A 113 71.68 4.52 -5.54
N THR A 114 71.07 5.62 -5.12
CA THR A 114 69.64 5.85 -5.39
C THR A 114 69.38 5.95 -6.89
N ARG A 115 70.28 6.57 -7.67
CA ARG A 115 70.14 6.65 -9.13
C ARG A 115 70.21 5.28 -9.79
N VAL A 116 71.13 4.41 -9.36
CA VAL A 116 71.26 3.05 -9.90
C VAL A 116 69.96 2.25 -9.70
N ILE A 117 69.36 2.33 -8.51
CA ILE A 117 68.09 1.65 -8.21
C ILE A 117 66.95 2.20 -9.05
N VAL A 118 66.83 3.53 -9.13
CA VAL A 118 65.76 4.19 -9.90
C VAL A 118 65.85 3.87 -11.39
N SER A 119 67.06 3.82 -11.96
CA SER A 119 67.25 3.50 -13.38
C SER A 119 66.88 2.05 -13.75
N GLY A 120 66.84 1.14 -12.76
CA GLY A 120 66.44 -0.26 -12.96
C GLY A 120 64.94 -0.54 -12.79
N MET A 121 64.17 0.40 -12.25
CA MET A 121 62.74 0.22 -11.93
C MET A 121 61.85 1.03 -12.86
N THR A 122 60.61 0.56 -13.04
CA THR A 122 59.56 1.33 -13.74
C THR A 122 58.94 2.38 -12.84
N MET A 123 58.31 3.39 -13.43
CA MET A 123 57.68 4.46 -12.66
C MET A 123 56.53 3.94 -11.78
N GLU A 124 55.78 2.98 -12.31
CA GLU A 124 54.67 2.36 -11.60
C GLU A 124 55.11 1.52 -10.41
N GLU A 125 56.21 0.77 -10.53
CA GLU A 125 56.76 -0.03 -9.42
C GLU A 125 57.22 0.86 -8.27
N ILE A 126 57.94 1.95 -8.56
CA ILE A 126 58.38 2.91 -7.52
C ILE A 126 57.16 3.51 -6.78
N PHE A 127 56.05 3.74 -7.50
CA PHE A 127 54.84 4.30 -6.93
C PHE A 127 53.99 3.28 -6.14
N LYS A 128 53.71 2.11 -6.73
CA LYS A 128 52.88 1.06 -6.13
C LYS A 128 53.60 0.40 -4.94
N GLU A 129 54.90 0.20 -5.05
CA GLU A 129 55.72 -0.54 -4.08
C GLU A 129 56.68 0.39 -3.33
N ARG A 130 56.17 1.55 -2.87
CA ARG A 130 56.99 2.57 -2.19
C ARG A 130 57.80 2.03 -1.01
N GLN A 131 57.24 1.08 -0.27
CA GLN A 131 57.92 0.48 0.87
C GLN A 131 59.11 -0.38 0.46
N LEU A 132 58.98 -1.16 -0.63
CA LEU A 132 60.08 -1.95 -1.17
C LEU A 132 61.14 -1.04 -1.75
N PHE A 133 60.77 0.00 -2.50
CA PHE A 133 61.71 1.01 -2.99
C PHE A 133 62.52 1.64 -1.84
N LYS A 134 61.84 2.09 -0.77
CA LYS A 134 62.49 2.65 0.42
C LYS A 134 63.49 1.67 1.02
N GLN A 135 63.11 0.40 1.16
CA GLN A 135 63.98 -0.63 1.72
C GLN A 135 65.20 -0.88 0.84
N HIS A 136 65.02 -1.02 -0.48
CA HIS A 136 66.12 -1.20 -1.43
C HIS A 136 67.12 -0.03 -1.40
N VAL A 137 66.63 1.21 -1.30
CA VAL A 137 67.50 2.40 -1.20
C VAL A 137 68.27 2.38 0.11
N ILE A 138 67.60 2.12 1.24
CA ILE A 138 68.27 2.08 2.56
C ILE A 138 69.32 0.97 2.60
N ASP A 139 69.00 -0.24 2.12
CA ASP A 139 69.89 -1.39 2.22
C ASP A 139 71.16 -1.22 1.37
N ASN A 140 71.05 -0.65 0.16
CA ASN A 140 72.24 -0.42 -0.68
C ASN A 140 73.07 0.77 -0.19
N VAL A 141 72.42 1.88 0.19
CA VAL A 141 73.12 3.03 0.76
C VAL A 141 73.82 2.65 2.07
N GLN A 142 73.18 1.85 2.93
CA GLN A 142 73.78 1.42 4.20
C GLN A 142 75.05 0.58 3.98
N LYS A 143 75.07 -0.32 2.99
CA LYS A 143 76.28 -1.12 2.65
C LYS A 143 77.48 -0.25 2.29
N GLU A 144 77.25 0.84 1.54
CA GLU A 144 78.31 1.79 1.19
C GLU A 144 78.71 2.65 2.40
N LEU A 145 77.75 3.08 3.22
CA LEU A 145 78.02 3.87 4.44
C LEU A 145 78.78 3.08 5.52
N ASP A 146 78.61 1.75 5.59
CA ASP A 146 79.32 0.86 6.52
C ASP A 146 80.85 0.87 6.32
N GLN A 147 81.30 1.17 5.09
CA GLN A 147 82.73 1.32 4.78
C GLN A 147 83.34 2.52 5.50
N PHE A 148 82.52 3.55 5.75
CA PHE A 148 82.91 4.79 6.44
C PHE A 148 82.51 4.80 7.92
N GLY A 149 81.86 3.74 8.41
CA GLY A 149 81.39 3.64 9.80
C GLY A 149 80.16 4.51 10.10
N LEU A 150 79.39 4.85 9.07
CA LEU A 150 78.17 5.64 9.15
C LEU A 150 76.94 4.74 9.10
N ARG A 151 75.86 5.17 9.76
CA ARG A 151 74.59 4.48 9.81
C ARG A 151 73.43 5.44 9.56
N ILE A 152 72.45 4.96 8.81
CA ILE A 152 71.17 5.62 8.63
C ILE A 152 70.31 5.33 9.87
N TYR A 153 69.99 6.37 10.63
CA TYR A 153 69.06 6.29 11.76
C TYR A 153 67.61 6.42 11.30
N ASN A 154 67.38 7.30 10.32
CA ASN A 154 66.07 7.51 9.74
C ASN A 154 66.19 7.88 8.27
N ALA A 155 65.20 7.48 7.48
CA ALA A 155 65.07 7.85 6.08
C ALA A 155 63.60 8.15 5.80
N ASN A 156 63.34 9.39 5.38
CA ASN A 156 62.02 9.85 4.98
C ASN A 156 62.04 10.24 3.51
N VAL A 157 61.36 9.44 2.69
CA VAL A 157 61.15 9.72 1.28
C VAL A 157 59.84 10.49 1.15
N LYS A 158 59.89 11.72 0.64
CA LYS A 158 58.69 12.53 0.38
C LYS A 158 58.02 12.04 -0.91
N GLU A 159 56.86 12.63 -1.23
CA GLU A 159 56.17 12.32 -2.48
C GLU A 159 57.02 12.68 -3.69
N LEU A 160 56.99 11.78 -4.67
CA LEU A 160 57.66 11.95 -5.95
C LEU A 160 57.03 13.13 -6.68
N GLN A 161 57.86 13.97 -7.29
CA GLN A 161 57.41 15.14 -8.04
C GLN A 161 57.85 15.03 -9.49
N ASP A 162 57.08 15.63 -10.40
CA ASP A 162 57.49 15.74 -11.79
C ASP A 162 58.77 16.59 -11.90
N ALA A 163 59.70 16.15 -12.75
CA ALA A 163 60.84 16.97 -13.14
C ALA A 163 60.38 18.12 -14.06
N PRO A 164 61.12 19.24 -14.16
CA PRO A 164 60.79 20.33 -15.08
C PRO A 164 60.63 19.81 -16.52
N GLY A 165 59.42 19.90 -17.07
CA GLY A 165 59.09 19.41 -18.43
C GLY A 165 58.38 18.04 -18.47
N SER A 166 58.19 17.38 -17.33
CA SER A 166 57.29 16.22 -17.19
C SER A 166 55.96 16.67 -16.54
N GLU A 167 54.86 16.07 -16.95
CA GLU A 167 53.53 16.27 -16.34
C GLU A 167 52.89 14.92 -15.93
N TYR A 168 53.67 13.85 -15.88
CA TYR A 168 53.18 12.48 -15.69
C TYR A 168 52.33 12.33 -14.42
N PHE A 169 52.80 12.82 -13.27
CA PHE A 169 52.06 12.70 -12.02
C PHE A 169 50.80 13.54 -11.99
N THR A 170 50.82 14.71 -12.63
CA THR A 170 49.63 15.55 -12.73
C THR A 170 48.51 14.84 -13.52
N TYR A 171 48.84 14.21 -14.64
CA TYR A 171 47.89 13.42 -15.43
C TYR A 171 47.46 12.14 -14.72
N LEU A 172 48.40 11.43 -14.07
CA LEU A 172 48.09 10.21 -13.33
C LEU A 172 47.11 10.51 -12.17
N SER A 173 47.38 11.57 -11.41
CA SER A 173 46.51 12.01 -10.32
C SER A 173 45.12 12.40 -10.85
N ARG A 174 45.07 13.16 -11.94
CA ARG A 174 43.80 13.53 -12.59
C ARG A 174 43.01 12.31 -13.06
N LYS A 175 43.67 11.35 -13.72
CA LYS A 175 43.07 10.09 -14.19
C LYS A 175 42.52 9.26 -13.02
N ALA A 176 43.25 9.18 -11.91
CA ALA A 176 42.80 8.47 -10.71
C ALA A 176 41.55 9.13 -10.09
N HIS A 177 41.55 10.46 -9.97
CA HIS A 177 40.40 11.22 -9.46
C HIS A 177 39.17 11.09 -10.38
N GLU A 178 39.35 11.27 -11.69
CA GLU A 178 38.26 11.11 -12.67
C GLU A 178 37.75 9.67 -12.72
N GLY A 179 38.65 8.68 -12.63
CA GLY A 179 38.29 7.26 -12.55
C GLY A 179 37.45 6.94 -11.32
N ALA A 180 37.87 7.40 -10.14
CA ALA A 180 37.12 7.23 -8.90
C ALA A 180 35.75 7.92 -8.96
N LEU A 181 35.69 9.15 -9.48
CA LEU A 181 34.43 9.88 -9.66
C LEU A 181 33.48 9.17 -10.62
N ASN A 182 33.98 8.66 -11.73
CA ASN A 182 33.17 7.93 -12.69
C ASN A 182 32.69 6.60 -12.12
N GLN A 183 33.54 5.88 -11.37
CA GLN A 183 33.16 4.66 -10.67
C GLN A 183 32.02 4.93 -9.67
N SER A 184 32.14 5.96 -8.85
CA SER A 184 31.06 6.35 -7.91
C SER A 184 29.78 6.76 -8.63
N LYS A 185 29.88 7.46 -9.77
CA LYS A 185 28.70 7.82 -10.59
C LYS A 185 28.00 6.57 -11.13
N VAL A 186 28.75 5.58 -11.60
CA VAL A 186 28.22 4.30 -12.07
C VAL A 186 27.50 3.57 -10.93
N GLU A 187 28.12 3.46 -9.75
CA GLU A 187 27.53 2.82 -8.57
C GLU A 187 26.23 3.50 -8.11
N VAL A 188 26.20 4.84 -8.10
CA VAL A 188 24.99 5.61 -7.76
C VAL A 188 23.89 5.40 -8.82
N ALA A 189 24.24 5.39 -10.10
CA ALA A 189 23.28 5.15 -11.18
C ALA A 189 22.69 3.73 -11.12
N GLU A 190 23.53 2.72 -10.87
CA GLU A 190 23.08 1.34 -10.68
C GLU A 190 22.19 1.18 -9.45
N ALA A 191 22.56 1.79 -8.32
CA ALA A 191 21.75 1.77 -7.11
C ALA A 191 20.38 2.42 -7.33
N ARG A 192 20.35 3.57 -8.03
CA ARG A 192 19.10 4.26 -8.39
C ARG A 192 18.25 3.42 -9.33
N MET A 193 18.84 2.86 -10.38
CA MET A 193 18.14 1.97 -11.32
C MET A 193 17.52 0.78 -10.59
N ARG A 194 18.27 0.14 -9.69
CA ARG A 194 17.78 -0.99 -8.89
C ARG A 194 16.65 -0.56 -7.95
N GLY A 195 16.74 0.62 -7.34
CA GLY A 195 15.68 1.21 -6.52
C GLY A 195 14.40 1.45 -7.33
N GLU A 196 14.52 2.11 -8.49
CA GLU A 196 13.38 2.43 -9.38
C GLU A 196 12.71 1.16 -9.93
N ILE A 197 13.49 0.13 -10.32
CA ILE A 197 12.96 -1.17 -10.74
C ILE A 197 12.21 -1.84 -9.58
N GLY A 198 12.80 -1.84 -8.38
CA GLY A 198 12.16 -2.42 -7.19
C GLY A 198 10.84 -1.74 -6.83
N GLU A 199 10.79 -0.40 -6.89
CA GLU A 199 9.56 0.36 -6.69
C GLU A 199 8.50 0.07 -7.76
N ALA A 200 8.89 0.06 -9.04
CA ALA A 200 7.98 -0.21 -10.15
C ALA A 200 7.40 -1.63 -10.07
N GLU A 201 8.22 -2.63 -9.75
CA GLU A 201 7.79 -4.01 -9.58
C GLU A 201 6.79 -4.13 -8.43
N LYS A 202 7.06 -3.49 -7.27
CA LYS A 202 6.14 -3.49 -6.13
C LYS A 202 4.84 -2.78 -6.45
N ARG A 203 4.87 -1.60 -7.11
CA ARG A 203 3.66 -0.90 -7.56
C ARG A 203 2.85 -1.75 -8.53
N GLY A 204 3.50 -2.44 -9.46
CA GLY A 204 2.85 -3.36 -10.40
C GLY A 204 2.13 -4.50 -9.69
N LYS A 205 2.80 -5.18 -8.75
CA LYS A 205 2.21 -6.25 -7.93
C LYS A 205 1.03 -5.75 -7.09
N THR A 206 1.19 -4.61 -6.41
CA THR A 206 0.11 -4.01 -5.62
C THR A 206 -1.11 -3.71 -6.49
N LYS A 207 -0.93 -3.15 -7.70
CA LYS A 207 -2.06 -2.85 -8.60
C LYS A 207 -2.77 -4.13 -9.07
N GLN A 208 -2.02 -5.19 -9.40
CA GLN A 208 -2.59 -6.49 -9.76
C GLN A 208 -3.38 -7.11 -8.60
N GLU A 209 -2.84 -7.06 -7.38
CA GLU A 209 -3.50 -7.59 -6.18
C GLU A 209 -4.80 -6.84 -5.89
N ILE A 210 -4.78 -5.50 -5.96
CA ILE A 210 -5.96 -4.65 -5.80
C ILE A 210 -7.02 -5.01 -6.85
N SER A 211 -6.65 -5.08 -8.13
CA SER A 211 -7.60 -5.47 -9.19
C SER A 211 -8.20 -6.86 -8.99
N ARG A 212 -7.44 -7.82 -8.43
CA ARG A 212 -7.95 -9.15 -8.07
C ARG A 212 -8.96 -9.06 -6.92
N ILE A 213 -8.62 -8.33 -5.86
CA ILE A 213 -9.50 -8.12 -4.70
C ILE A 213 -10.80 -7.41 -5.11
N ASP A 214 -10.72 -6.38 -5.96
CA ASP A 214 -11.89 -5.65 -6.46
C ASP A 214 -12.81 -6.56 -7.29
N ALA A 215 -12.23 -7.41 -8.15
CA ALA A 215 -12.99 -8.40 -8.93
C ALA A 215 -13.67 -9.44 -8.02
N GLU A 216 -12.96 -9.98 -7.03
CA GLU A 216 -13.52 -10.91 -6.03
C GLU A 216 -14.64 -10.24 -5.22
N THR A 217 -14.45 -8.97 -4.83
CA THR A 217 -15.43 -8.18 -4.09
C THR A 217 -16.69 -7.94 -4.92
N ALA A 218 -16.56 -7.57 -6.20
CA ALA A 218 -17.69 -7.38 -7.10
C ALA A 218 -18.50 -8.67 -7.31
N VAL A 219 -17.83 -9.83 -7.41
CA VAL A 219 -18.49 -11.14 -7.47
C VAL A 219 -19.24 -11.43 -6.18
N LEU A 220 -18.61 -11.18 -5.03
CA LEU A 220 -19.23 -11.40 -3.72
C LEU A 220 -20.45 -10.49 -3.50
N GLU A 221 -20.37 -9.21 -3.87
CA GLU A 221 -21.48 -8.27 -3.82
C GLU A 221 -22.63 -8.70 -4.73
N THR A 222 -22.33 -9.14 -5.95
CA THR A 222 -23.33 -9.68 -6.88
C THR A 222 -24.01 -10.90 -6.31
N LYS A 223 -23.24 -11.82 -5.69
CA LYS A 223 -23.80 -13.01 -5.02
C LYS A 223 -24.69 -12.63 -3.84
N ARG A 224 -24.25 -11.74 -2.95
CA ARG A 224 -25.07 -11.23 -1.83
C ARG A 224 -26.34 -10.55 -2.33
N ARG A 225 -26.26 -9.79 -3.42
CA ARG A 225 -27.43 -9.14 -4.04
C ARG A 225 -28.40 -10.16 -4.62
N SER A 226 -27.89 -11.21 -5.28
CA SER A 226 -28.71 -12.33 -5.76
C SER A 226 -29.40 -13.06 -4.62
N ASP A 227 -28.67 -13.40 -3.54
CA ASP A 227 -29.23 -14.07 -2.36
C ASP A 227 -30.31 -13.22 -1.70
N LYS A 228 -30.09 -11.90 -1.59
CA LYS A 228 -31.10 -10.95 -1.08
C LYS A 228 -32.35 -10.90 -1.97
N LEU A 229 -32.18 -10.79 -3.29
CA LEU A 229 -33.29 -10.79 -4.23
C LEU A 229 -34.07 -12.11 -4.17
N GLN A 230 -33.39 -13.24 -3.99
CA GLN A 230 -34.03 -14.55 -3.85
C GLN A 230 -34.82 -14.65 -2.53
N ALA A 231 -34.27 -14.15 -1.43
CA ALA A 231 -34.97 -14.06 -0.15
C ALA A 231 -36.20 -13.14 -0.25
N ASP A 232 -36.06 -11.97 -0.88
CA ASP A 232 -37.16 -11.03 -1.09
C ASP A 232 -38.25 -11.62 -1.99
N ALA A 233 -37.87 -12.36 -3.05
CA ALA A 233 -38.79 -13.10 -3.92
C ALA A 233 -39.54 -14.21 -3.16
N GLN A 234 -38.87 -14.93 -2.28
CA GLN A 234 -39.51 -15.94 -1.42
C GLN A 234 -40.48 -15.30 -0.43
N LEU A 235 -40.10 -14.19 0.22
CA LEU A 235 -40.97 -13.44 1.13
C LEU A 235 -42.22 -12.91 0.40
N THR A 236 -42.04 -12.32 -0.79
CA THR A 236 -43.17 -11.82 -1.59
C THR A 236 -44.07 -12.93 -2.10
N ASN A 237 -43.53 -14.09 -2.52
CA ASN A 237 -44.34 -15.26 -2.84
C ASN A 237 -45.16 -15.73 -1.63
N ARG A 238 -44.52 -15.86 -0.46
CA ARG A 238 -45.19 -16.24 0.78
C ARG A 238 -46.29 -15.25 1.17
N GLN A 239 -46.02 -13.95 1.01
CA GLN A 239 -46.98 -12.91 1.31
C GLN A 239 -48.14 -12.89 0.32
N THR A 240 -47.88 -13.16 -0.96
CA THR A 240 -48.91 -13.33 -1.99
C THR A 240 -49.79 -14.54 -1.70
N GLU A 241 -49.21 -15.69 -1.33
CA GLU A 241 -49.95 -16.89 -0.90
C GLU A 241 -50.87 -16.60 0.30
N LEU A 242 -50.34 -15.91 1.32
CA LEU A 242 -51.13 -15.52 2.50
C LEU A 242 -52.25 -14.54 2.13
N ASN A 243 -51.96 -13.52 1.32
CA ASN A 243 -52.96 -12.54 0.87
C ASN A 243 -54.05 -13.19 0.02
N MET A 244 -53.69 -14.11 -0.89
CA MET A 244 -54.66 -14.89 -1.64
C MET A 244 -55.54 -15.73 -0.73
N GLY A 245 -54.96 -16.36 0.31
CA GLY A 245 -55.73 -17.09 1.32
C GLY A 245 -56.72 -16.20 2.08
N ILE A 246 -56.30 -15.00 2.48
CA ILE A 246 -57.17 -14.02 3.15
C ILE A 246 -58.29 -13.56 2.22
N GLU A 247 -57.99 -13.23 0.97
CA GLU A 247 -59.01 -12.78 0.00
C GLU A 247 -59.98 -13.92 -0.37
N LEU A 248 -59.51 -15.15 -0.52
CA LEU A 248 -60.38 -16.32 -0.73
C LEU A 248 -61.32 -16.51 0.47
N ALA A 249 -60.80 -16.48 1.70
CA ALA A 249 -61.63 -16.57 2.90
C ALA A 249 -62.66 -15.42 2.99
N ARG A 250 -62.28 -14.21 2.56
CA ARG A 250 -63.18 -13.04 2.50
C ARG A 250 -64.27 -13.22 1.45
N ILE A 251 -63.93 -13.73 0.27
CA ILE A 251 -64.88 -14.02 -0.82
C ILE A 251 -65.82 -15.15 -0.40
N GLU A 252 -65.33 -16.22 0.21
CA GLU A 252 -66.14 -17.33 0.73
C GLU A 252 -67.10 -16.84 1.81
N ALA A 253 -66.63 -16.06 2.78
CA ALA A 253 -67.48 -15.46 3.81
C ALA A 253 -68.57 -14.56 3.19
N LYS A 254 -68.22 -13.75 2.18
CA LYS A 254 -69.17 -12.90 1.47
C LYS A 254 -70.20 -13.72 0.67
N ARG A 255 -69.76 -14.72 -0.09
CA ARG A 255 -70.66 -15.63 -0.83
C ARG A 255 -71.56 -16.42 0.11
N HIS A 256 -71.07 -16.87 1.26
CA HIS A 256 -71.88 -17.53 2.27
C HIS A 256 -72.94 -16.59 2.86
N ALA A 257 -72.60 -15.32 3.11
CA ALA A 257 -73.57 -14.31 3.54
C ALA A 257 -74.63 -14.06 2.45
N GLU A 258 -74.22 -13.83 1.20
CA GLU A 258 -75.14 -13.62 0.06
C GLU A 258 -76.04 -14.83 -0.20
N ALA A 259 -75.52 -16.06 -0.07
CA ALA A 259 -76.31 -17.28 -0.20
C ALA A 259 -77.38 -17.38 0.88
N LYS A 260 -77.02 -17.09 2.14
CA LYS A 260 -77.98 -17.02 3.25
C LYS A 260 -79.03 -15.92 3.04
N ASP A 261 -78.61 -14.74 2.58
CA ASP A 261 -79.53 -13.64 2.29
C ASP A 261 -80.50 -14.00 1.15
N SER A 262 -80.03 -14.69 0.10
CA SER A 262 -80.87 -15.19 -0.99
C SER A 262 -81.87 -16.26 -0.52
N GLU A 263 -81.45 -17.19 0.35
CA GLU A 263 -82.33 -18.18 0.97
C GLU A 263 -83.40 -17.51 1.85
N LEU A 264 -83.00 -16.54 2.67
CA LEU A 264 -83.92 -15.76 3.50
C LEU A 264 -84.91 -14.97 2.63
N GLN A 265 -84.44 -14.36 1.54
CA GLN A 265 -85.30 -13.60 0.63
C GLN A 265 -86.31 -14.51 -0.08
N LYS A 266 -85.90 -15.71 -0.53
CA LYS A 266 -86.83 -16.73 -1.04
C LYS A 266 -87.87 -17.10 0.02
N HIS A 267 -87.46 -17.33 1.27
CA HIS A 267 -88.39 -17.62 2.36
C HIS A 267 -89.39 -16.48 2.62
N VAL A 268 -88.96 -15.23 2.55
CA VAL A 268 -89.85 -14.06 2.69
C VAL A 268 -90.80 -13.95 1.49
N GLU A 269 -90.33 -14.19 0.27
CA GLU A 269 -91.17 -14.16 -0.94
C GLU A 269 -92.21 -15.28 -0.93
N THR A 270 -91.83 -16.52 -0.57
CA THR A 270 -92.78 -17.62 -0.41
C THR A 270 -93.81 -17.31 0.67
N LYS A 271 -93.38 -16.74 1.81
CA LYS A 271 -94.30 -16.32 2.88
C LYS A 271 -95.25 -15.21 2.43
N ARG A 272 -94.75 -14.21 1.69
CA ARG A 272 -95.60 -13.15 1.10
C ARG A 272 -96.62 -13.73 0.11
N ALA A 273 -96.20 -14.65 -0.75
CA ALA A 273 -97.09 -15.32 -1.69
C ALA A 273 -98.16 -16.16 -0.99
N GLU A 274 -97.79 -16.88 0.08
CA GLU A 274 -98.74 -17.60 0.96
C GLU A 274 -99.76 -16.63 1.57
N THR A 275 -99.32 -15.51 2.13
CA THR A 275 -100.22 -14.52 2.74
C THR A 275 -101.15 -13.86 1.72
N GLU A 276 -100.68 -13.57 0.51
CA GLU A 276 -101.54 -12.99 -0.53
C GLU A 276 -102.55 -14.02 -1.06
N LEU A 277 -102.15 -15.30 -1.18
CA LEU A 277 -103.07 -16.39 -1.51
C LEU A 277 -104.17 -16.55 -0.45
N GLU A 278 -103.82 -16.49 0.83
CA GLU A 278 -104.80 -16.54 1.93
C GLU A 278 -105.73 -15.32 1.89
N ARG A 279 -105.19 -14.12 1.64
CA ARG A 279 -105.99 -12.89 1.48
C ARG A 279 -106.98 -13.00 0.31
N LEU A 280 -106.54 -13.49 -0.85
CA LEU A 280 -107.40 -13.70 -2.02
C LEU A 280 -108.47 -14.76 -1.75
N ARG A 281 -108.12 -15.87 -1.07
CA ARG A 281 -109.09 -16.89 -0.63
C ARG A 281 -110.14 -16.30 0.32
N ALA A 282 -109.72 -15.45 1.26
CA ALA A 282 -110.64 -14.77 2.17
C ALA A 282 -111.60 -13.83 1.42
N LEU A 283 -111.11 -13.07 0.43
CA LEU A 283 -111.95 -12.20 -0.41
C LEU A 283 -112.93 -12.98 -1.28
N ASP A 284 -112.53 -14.14 -1.82
CA ASP A 284 -113.41 -14.95 -2.65
C ASP A 284 -114.51 -15.65 -1.84
N VAL A 285 -114.18 -16.08 -0.61
CA VAL A 285 -115.17 -16.59 0.35
C VAL A 285 -116.16 -15.50 0.77
N THR A 286 -115.71 -14.25 1.01
CA THR A 286 -116.62 -13.15 1.35
C THR A 286 -117.51 -12.77 0.17
N LYS A 287 -116.96 -12.71 -1.06
CA LYS A 287 -117.75 -12.46 -2.28
C LYS A 287 -118.78 -13.55 -2.54
N SER A 288 -118.41 -14.82 -2.35
CA SER A 288 -119.33 -15.96 -2.50
C SER A 288 -120.45 -15.94 -1.45
N LYS A 289 -120.14 -15.58 -0.20
CA LYS A 289 -121.16 -15.39 0.85
C LYS A 289 -122.10 -14.22 0.53
N ALA A 290 -121.57 -13.08 0.11
CA ALA A 290 -122.37 -11.92 -0.27
C ALA A 290 -123.27 -12.20 -1.50
N ALA A 291 -122.76 -12.94 -2.49
CA ALA A 291 -123.56 -13.37 -3.64
C ALA A 291 -124.68 -14.35 -3.24
N ARG A 292 -124.42 -15.26 -2.29
CA ARG A 292 -125.44 -16.17 -1.75
C ARG A 292 -126.52 -15.40 -0.99
N GLU A 293 -126.13 -14.46 -0.12
CA GLU A 293 -127.08 -13.62 0.63
C GLU A 293 -127.91 -12.71 -0.29
N ALA A 294 -127.31 -12.15 -1.34
CA ALA A 294 -128.05 -11.37 -2.35
C ALA A 294 -129.03 -12.24 -3.16
N ALA A 295 -128.64 -13.48 -3.51
CA ALA A 295 -129.52 -14.44 -4.17
C ALA A 295 -130.70 -14.87 -3.28
N GLU A 296 -130.46 -15.07 -1.97
CA GLU A 296 -131.50 -15.34 -0.98
C GLU A 296 -132.49 -14.16 -0.88
N GLN A 297 -132.01 -12.92 -0.73
CA GLN A 297 -132.88 -11.73 -0.64
C GLN A 297 -133.69 -11.47 -1.92
N THR A 298 -133.10 -11.72 -3.10
CA THR A 298 -133.82 -11.58 -4.38
C THR A 298 -134.88 -12.68 -4.57
N ALA A 299 -134.59 -13.92 -4.15
CA ALA A 299 -135.58 -15.00 -4.13
C ALA A 299 -136.71 -14.70 -3.14
N GLU A 300 -136.40 -14.12 -1.99
CA GLU A 300 -137.39 -13.75 -0.97
C GLU A 300 -138.26 -12.56 -1.42
N ALA A 301 -137.66 -11.56 -2.08
CA ALA A 301 -138.37 -10.44 -2.68
C ALA A 301 -139.32 -10.87 -3.81
N THR A 302 -138.89 -11.81 -4.67
CA THR A 302 -139.72 -12.35 -5.75
C THR A 302 -140.83 -13.27 -5.25
N TYR A 303 -140.61 -14.00 -4.14
CA TYR A 303 -141.67 -14.75 -3.47
C TYR A 303 -142.71 -13.81 -2.87
N PHE A 304 -142.28 -12.74 -2.18
CA PHE A 304 -143.17 -11.76 -1.56
C PHE A 304 -143.98 -10.94 -2.58
N SER A 305 -143.41 -10.57 -3.74
CA SER A 305 -144.15 -9.87 -4.78
C SER A 305 -145.24 -10.74 -5.39
N ARG A 306 -144.93 -12.01 -5.69
CA ARG A 306 -145.89 -12.96 -6.27
C ARG A 306 -147.04 -13.29 -5.32
N THR A 307 -146.79 -13.43 -4.03
CA THR A 307 -147.86 -13.67 -3.04
C THR A 307 -148.79 -12.47 -2.92
N LYS A 308 -148.25 -11.25 -2.86
CA LYS A 308 -149.04 -10.01 -2.86
C LYS A 308 -149.88 -9.83 -4.12
N GLU A 309 -149.35 -10.17 -5.30
CA GLU A 309 -150.10 -10.13 -6.56
C GLU A 309 -151.23 -11.18 -6.58
N ALA A 310 -150.97 -12.40 -6.10
CA ALA A 310 -151.98 -13.46 -5.99
C ALA A 310 -153.11 -13.05 -5.04
N ASP A 311 -152.79 -12.50 -3.87
CA ASP A 311 -153.79 -12.00 -2.90
C ASP A 311 -154.62 -10.84 -3.46
N ALA A 312 -154.00 -9.92 -4.21
CA ALA A 312 -154.70 -8.81 -4.86
C ALA A 312 -155.67 -9.30 -5.94
N SER A 313 -155.30 -10.35 -6.68
CA SER A 313 -156.17 -10.96 -7.70
C SER A 313 -157.40 -11.65 -7.09
N LEU A 314 -157.22 -12.37 -5.97
CA LEU A 314 -158.32 -12.98 -5.22
C LEU A 314 -159.28 -11.93 -4.65
N TYR A 315 -158.75 -10.81 -4.15
CA TYR A 315 -159.58 -9.72 -3.62
C TYR A 315 -160.42 -9.04 -4.72
N ARG A 316 -159.85 -8.79 -5.91
CA ARG A 316 -160.59 -8.26 -7.07
C ARG A 316 -161.75 -9.16 -7.47
N SER A 317 -161.49 -10.46 -7.59
CA SER A 317 -162.50 -11.44 -7.96
C SER A 317 -163.65 -11.52 -6.93
N LYS A 318 -163.35 -11.41 -5.63
CA LYS A 318 -164.39 -11.35 -4.57
C LYS A 318 -165.26 -10.10 -4.68
N MET A 319 -164.68 -8.92 -4.91
CA MET A 319 -165.44 -7.67 -5.02
C MET A 319 -166.32 -7.62 -6.28
N GLU A 320 -165.89 -8.22 -7.39
CA GLU A 320 -166.71 -8.35 -8.61
C GLU A 320 -167.87 -9.35 -8.44
N ALA A 321 -167.65 -10.43 -7.69
CA ALA A 321 -168.70 -11.40 -7.36
C ALA A 321 -169.78 -10.80 -6.43
N ASP A 322 -169.39 -9.97 -5.45
CA ASP A 322 -170.34 -9.28 -4.57
C ASP A 322 -171.15 -8.19 -5.31
N ALA A 323 -170.54 -7.49 -6.28
CA ALA A 323 -171.23 -6.47 -7.07
C ALA A 323 -172.31 -7.06 -8.01
N THR A 324 -172.08 -8.25 -8.56
CA THR A 324 -173.04 -8.94 -9.44
C THR A 324 -174.19 -9.57 -8.65
N CYS A 325 -173.96 -10.02 -7.41
CA CYS A 325 -175.01 -10.53 -6.53
C CYS A 325 -176.00 -9.42 -6.08
N MET A 326 -175.54 -8.17 -5.94
CA MET A 326 -176.39 -7.05 -5.52
C MET A 326 -177.22 -6.42 -6.67
N HIS A 327 -176.83 -6.62 -7.93
CA HIS A 327 -177.56 -6.09 -9.08
C HIS A 327 -178.77 -6.95 -9.51
N ILE A 328 -178.78 -8.23 -9.15
CA ILE A 328 -179.88 -9.17 -9.48
C ILE A 328 -181.08 -9.04 -8.51
N HIS A 329 -180.94 -8.33 -7.38
CA HIS A 329 -181.94 -8.31 -6.31
C HIS A 329 -182.97 -7.14 -6.36
N THR A 330 -182.92 -6.23 -7.35
CA THR A 330 -183.77 -5.01 -7.40
C THR A 330 -184.69 -4.84 -8.61
N LEU A 331 -184.82 -5.83 -9.51
CA LEU A 331 -185.79 -5.82 -10.61
C LEU A 331 -186.62 -7.12 -10.69
N SER A 332 -187.78 -7.15 -10.02
CA SER A 332 -189.07 -7.68 -10.54
C SER A 332 -190.09 -7.98 -9.43
N PRO A 333 -191.29 -7.34 -9.44
CA PRO A 333 -192.49 -7.80 -8.77
C PRO A 333 -193.48 -8.52 -9.73
N ALA A 334 -194.14 -9.55 -9.21
CA ALA A 334 -195.42 -10.15 -9.68
C ALA A 334 -195.45 -11.13 -10.88
N HIS A 335 -195.78 -12.39 -10.52
CA HIS A 335 -196.58 -13.44 -11.20
C HIS A 335 -196.07 -14.15 -12.49
N VAL A 336 -196.19 -15.47 -12.72
CA VAL A 336 -196.35 -16.74 -11.94
C VAL A 336 -196.47 -17.90 -12.98
N TYR A 337 -195.80 -19.04 -12.72
CA TYR A 337 -195.95 -20.41 -13.29
C TYR A 337 -195.70 -20.72 -14.80
N THR A 338 -194.71 -21.59 -15.11
CA THR A 338 -194.88 -22.97 -15.66
C THR A 338 -193.54 -23.66 -16.06
N LEU A 339 -193.13 -24.67 -15.27
CA LEU A 339 -192.68 -26.06 -15.57
C LEU A 339 -191.84 -26.49 -16.83
N ILE A 340 -190.75 -27.24 -16.54
CA ILE A 340 -190.04 -28.36 -17.27
C ILE A 340 -188.93 -28.01 -18.31
N LEU A 341 -187.68 -28.52 -18.12
CA LEU A 341 -186.91 -29.44 -19.01
C LEU A 341 -185.36 -29.48 -18.76
N THR A 342 -184.85 -30.69 -18.49
CA THR A 342 -183.57 -31.36 -18.92
C THR A 342 -182.20 -30.68 -18.65
N ASP A 343 -181.32 -31.14 -17.75
CA ASP A 343 -180.41 -32.34 -17.76
C ASP A 343 -179.33 -32.21 -18.88
N ARG A 344 -178.01 -32.07 -18.65
CA ARG A 344 -177.06 -32.58 -17.63
C ARG A 344 -175.92 -31.60 -17.32
#